data_AF-A0A937PNW3-F1
#
_entry.id   AF-A0A937PNW3-F1
#
_cell.length_a   1.000
_cell.length_b   1.000
_cell.length_c   1.000
_cell.angle_alpha   90.00
_cell.angle_beta   90.00
_cell.angle_gamma   90.00
#
_symmetry.space_group_name_H-M   'P 1'
#
loop_
_entity.id
_entity.type
_entity.pdbx_description
1 polymer ?
#
loop_
_entity_poly.entity_id
_entity_poly.type
_entity_poly.pdbx_seq_one_letter_code
_entity_poly.pdbx_strand_id
1 'polypeptide(L)'
;MKKRLTVLAAVLVVATLAGCSDKPKVKVDTPNYSKPLEPGRWALRKITDPAEIPDFTPALGDVTGLRSALANSLNYLSKPTSRRWYTQGYGGITHEQVIASLKAFDDLLASGQSPVEINAAVRRDFDVYTSLGWNGQGGVLFTGYYTPIFRGSRTRTEEFTYALYKMPADLVKADDGTIVGRKGPDGRIISQYPSRDEIETSGMLVGTELAWLSDPFEVYICHVQGSASLRLGDGEMMSVGYTANNGHEYRSVG
;
A
#
# COMPACT_ATOMS: atom_id res chain seq x y z
N MET A 1 67.85 36.59 70.88
CA MET A 1 67.27 37.96 70.74
C MET A 1 66.96 38.21 69.26
N LYS A 2 65.70 38.55 68.93
CA LYS A 2 65.23 39.17 67.66
C LYS A 2 65.41 38.29 66.40
N LYS A 3 64.50 38.16 65.43
CA LYS A 3 63.19 38.73 65.04
C LYS A 3 62.67 37.76 63.94
N ARG A 4 61.40 37.30 64.00
CA ARG A 4 60.28 37.71 63.11
C ARG A 4 60.61 37.74 61.60
N LEU A 5 59.82 37.01 60.80
CA LEU A 5 58.78 37.53 59.87
C LEU A 5 58.67 36.77 58.52
N THR A 6 57.43 36.37 58.18
CA THR A 6 56.77 36.33 56.85
C THR A 6 57.30 35.39 55.74
N VAL A 7 56.56 34.32 55.38
CA VAL A 7 55.48 34.23 54.35
C VAL A 7 56.02 34.10 52.92
N LEU A 8 55.79 32.95 52.27
CA LEU A 8 54.94 32.82 51.08
C LEU A 8 54.70 31.35 50.73
N ALA A 9 53.43 30.98 50.61
CA ALA A 9 52.96 29.69 50.14
C ALA A 9 52.91 29.65 48.61
N ALA A 10 53.29 28.52 48.03
CA ALA A 10 52.94 28.15 46.65
C ALA A 10 52.47 26.69 46.66
N VAL A 11 51.17 26.48 46.84
CA VAL A 11 50.52 25.17 46.63
C VAL A 11 50.06 25.13 45.18
N LEU A 12 50.69 24.25 44.41
CA LEU A 12 50.32 23.95 43.03
C LEU A 12 49.05 23.08 43.07
N VAL A 13 47.89 23.64 42.74
CA VAL A 13 46.64 22.89 42.57
C VAL A 13 46.62 22.32 41.15
N VAL A 14 46.83 21.01 41.02
CA VAL A 14 46.58 20.27 39.77
C VAL A 14 45.08 20.03 39.68
N ALA A 15 44.40 20.82 38.84
CA ALA A 15 42.99 20.62 38.52
C ALA A 15 42.85 19.38 37.61
N THR A 16 42.24 18.31 38.13
CA THR A 16 41.80 17.17 37.33
C THR A 16 40.57 17.56 36.52
N LEU A 17 40.74 17.75 35.20
CA LEU A 17 39.66 17.92 34.25
C LEU A 17 38.91 16.58 34.09
N ALA A 18 37.80 16.42 34.81
CA ALA A 18 36.81 15.40 34.49
C ALA A 18 36.01 15.87 33.28
N GLY A 19 36.43 15.44 32.08
CA GLY A 19 35.67 15.65 30.85
C GLY A 19 34.36 14.89 30.90
N CYS A 20 33.24 15.59 30.74
CA CYS A 20 31.94 15.00 30.47
C CYS A 20 32.04 14.16 29.18
N SER A 21 31.99 12.84 29.33
CA SER A 21 31.80 11.92 28.21
C SER A 21 30.37 12.11 27.69
N ASP A 22 30.23 12.69 26.50
CA ASP A 22 28.99 12.64 25.74
C ASP A 22 28.63 11.17 25.54
N LYS A 23 27.55 10.72 26.19
CA LYS A 23 27.00 9.38 25.96
C LYS A 23 26.80 9.24 24.44
N PRO A 24 27.34 8.18 23.80
CA PRO A 24 27.15 7.99 22.37
C PRO A 24 25.66 8.01 22.08
N LYS A 25 25.22 8.98 21.28
CA LYS A 25 23.85 9.03 20.79
C LYS A 25 23.61 7.71 20.06
N VAL A 26 22.74 6.87 20.62
CA VAL A 26 22.25 5.67 19.94
C VAL A 26 21.72 6.16 18.60
N LYS A 27 22.35 5.75 17.50
CA LYS A 27 21.79 5.96 16.16
C LYS A 27 20.46 5.22 16.15
N VAL A 28 19.36 5.95 16.28
CA VAL A 28 18.05 5.40 15.97
C VAL A 28 18.02 5.29 14.46
N ASP A 29 18.15 4.07 13.95
CA ASP A 29 17.98 3.82 12.52
C ASP A 29 16.60 4.36 12.11
N THR A 30 16.59 5.28 11.16
CA THR A 30 15.34 5.85 10.65
C THR A 30 14.67 4.77 9.77
N PRO A 31 13.38 4.47 9.97
CA PRO A 31 12.70 3.47 9.18
C PRO A 31 12.80 3.76 7.68
N ASN A 32 13.26 2.78 6.89
CA ASN A 32 13.26 2.86 5.43
C ASN A 32 12.35 1.76 4.87
N TYR A 33 11.05 2.07 4.79
CA TYR A 33 10.04 1.15 4.26
C TYR A 33 10.14 0.90 2.75
N SER A 34 10.90 1.73 2.02
CA SER A 34 11.10 1.61 0.58
C SER A 34 12.33 0.78 0.21
N LYS A 35 13.12 0.32 1.20
CA LYS A 35 14.29 -0.51 0.94
C LYS A 35 13.85 -1.86 0.37
N PRO A 36 14.33 -2.27 -0.82
CA PRO A 36 14.00 -3.59 -1.37
C PRO A 36 14.60 -4.69 -0.50
N LEU A 37 13.94 -5.85 -0.50
CA LEU A 37 14.50 -7.06 0.11
C LEU A 37 15.71 -7.54 -0.67
N GLU A 38 16.63 -8.21 0.02
CA GLU A 38 17.74 -8.91 -0.64
C GLU A 38 17.19 -9.97 -1.62
N PRO A 39 17.85 -10.18 -2.78
CA PRO A 39 17.40 -11.15 -3.77
C PRO A 39 17.11 -12.53 -3.17
N GLY A 40 15.95 -13.10 -3.50
CA GLY A 40 15.52 -14.42 -3.02
C GLY A 40 14.95 -14.44 -1.59
N ARG A 41 14.84 -13.30 -0.91
CA ARG A 41 14.16 -13.20 0.40
C ARG A 41 12.67 -12.92 0.24
N TRP A 42 11.90 -13.53 1.15
CA TRP A 42 10.47 -13.26 1.32
C TRP A 42 10.26 -12.27 2.46
N ALA A 43 9.31 -11.35 2.29
CA ALA A 43 8.85 -10.42 3.34
C ALA A 43 8.16 -11.11 4.51
N LEU A 44 7.57 -12.29 4.28
CA LEU A 44 6.90 -13.10 5.30
C LEU A 44 7.77 -14.30 5.68
N ARG A 45 7.75 -14.61 6.97
CA ARG A 45 8.41 -15.78 7.58
C ARG A 45 7.35 -16.63 8.25
N LYS A 46 7.33 -17.94 7.96
CA LYS A 46 6.49 -18.90 8.70
C LYS A 46 6.92 -18.92 10.17
N ILE A 47 5.96 -18.80 11.08
CA ILE A 47 6.19 -18.98 12.52
C ILE A 47 6.25 -20.49 12.78
N THR A 48 7.39 -20.97 13.24
CA THR A 48 7.61 -22.40 13.53
C THR A 48 7.57 -22.72 15.02
N ASP A 49 7.80 -21.73 15.88
CA ASP A 49 7.63 -21.86 17.32
C ASP A 49 6.17 -21.54 17.70
N PRO A 50 5.40 -22.51 18.24
CA PRO A 50 4.03 -22.26 18.67
C PRO A 50 3.88 -21.14 19.69
N ALA A 51 4.92 -20.85 20.49
CA ALA A 51 4.91 -19.76 21.46
C ALA A 51 4.95 -18.37 20.81
N GLU A 52 5.45 -18.26 19.57
CA GLU A 52 5.47 -17.02 18.79
C GLU A 52 4.14 -16.77 18.04
N ILE A 53 3.24 -17.76 17.95
CA ILE A 53 1.95 -17.57 17.28
C ILE A 53 1.07 -16.65 18.14
N PRO A 54 0.57 -15.52 17.62
CA PRO A 54 -0.30 -14.61 18.38
C PRO A 54 -1.57 -15.30 18.88
N ASP A 55 -2.12 -14.77 19.97
CA ASP A 55 -3.49 -15.11 20.38
C ASP A 55 -4.48 -14.30 19.53
N PHE A 56 -5.23 -14.98 18.66
CA PHE A 56 -6.22 -14.34 17.79
C PHE A 56 -7.58 -14.16 18.48
N THR A 57 -7.77 -14.67 19.69
CA THR A 57 -9.05 -14.60 20.42
C THR A 57 -9.63 -13.17 20.47
N PRO A 58 -8.85 -12.09 20.75
CA PRO A 58 -9.40 -10.74 20.74
C PRO A 58 -9.91 -10.29 19.37
N ALA A 59 -9.21 -10.64 18.29
CA ALA A 59 -9.61 -10.29 16.92
C ALA A 59 -10.85 -11.07 16.46
N LEU A 60 -11.05 -12.27 17.01
CA LEU A 60 -12.22 -13.11 16.74
C LEU A 60 -13.47 -12.68 17.53
N GLY A 61 -13.36 -11.70 18.42
CA GLY A 61 -14.49 -11.13 19.15
C GLY A 61 -15.45 -10.30 18.26
N ASP A 62 -14.95 -9.76 17.15
CA ASP A 62 -15.77 -9.10 16.13
C ASP A 62 -15.30 -9.54 14.73
N VAL A 63 -16.08 -10.43 14.13
CA VAL A 63 -15.85 -10.94 12.77
C VAL A 63 -16.79 -10.32 11.74
N THR A 64 -17.37 -9.16 12.06
CA THR A 64 -18.32 -8.47 11.17
C THR A 64 -17.68 -8.22 9.81
N GLY A 65 -18.36 -8.66 8.75
CA GLY A 65 -17.89 -8.52 7.37
C GLY A 65 -16.77 -9.49 6.95
N LEU A 66 -16.20 -10.28 7.86
CA LEU A 66 -15.07 -11.17 7.55
C LEU A 66 -15.47 -12.26 6.54
N ARG A 67 -16.66 -12.87 6.71
CA ARG A 67 -17.19 -13.85 5.75
C ARG A 67 -17.44 -13.24 4.36
N SER A 68 -17.91 -12.00 4.30
CA SER A 68 -18.05 -11.27 3.02
C SER A 68 -16.69 -11.01 2.36
N ALA A 69 -15.66 -10.68 3.15
CA ALA A 69 -14.30 -10.53 2.66
C ALA A 69 -13.72 -11.86 2.13
N LEU A 70 -13.98 -12.98 2.81
CA LEU A 70 -13.62 -14.32 2.34
C LEU A 70 -14.31 -14.65 1.01
N ALA A 71 -15.62 -14.40 0.90
CA ALA A 71 -16.38 -14.62 -0.33
C ALA A 71 -15.83 -13.80 -1.51
N ASN A 72 -15.49 -12.52 -1.27
CA ASN A 72 -14.88 -11.66 -2.29
C ASN A 72 -13.50 -12.19 -2.73
N SER A 73 -12.68 -12.66 -1.78
CA SER A 73 -11.37 -13.26 -2.06
C SER A 73 -11.50 -14.54 -2.88
N LEU A 74 -12.43 -15.42 -2.52
CA LEU A 74 -12.73 -16.65 -3.27
C LEU A 74 -13.26 -16.36 -4.67
N ASN A 75 -14.12 -15.35 -4.83
CA ASN A 75 -14.60 -14.91 -6.14
C ASN A 75 -13.45 -14.42 -7.04
N TYR A 76 -12.52 -13.62 -6.50
CA TYR A 76 -11.31 -13.22 -7.23
C TYR A 76 -10.45 -14.43 -7.62
N LEU A 77 -10.15 -15.32 -6.67
CA LEU A 77 -9.31 -16.50 -6.89
C LEU A 77 -9.95 -17.53 -7.83
N SER A 78 -11.27 -17.49 -8.02
CA SER A 78 -11.96 -18.32 -9.02
C SER A 78 -11.61 -17.94 -10.47
N LYS A 79 -11.12 -16.72 -10.71
CA LYS A 79 -10.78 -16.26 -12.07
C LYS A 79 -9.48 -16.93 -12.54
N PRO A 80 -9.43 -17.49 -13.77
CA PRO A 80 -8.21 -18.15 -14.28
C PRO A 80 -6.96 -17.25 -14.28
N THR A 81 -7.15 -15.94 -14.47
CA THR A 81 -6.08 -14.94 -14.45
C THR A 81 -5.39 -14.82 -13.10
N SER A 82 -6.06 -15.16 -11.99
CA SER A 82 -5.48 -15.08 -10.65
C SER A 82 -4.28 -16.02 -10.47
N ARG A 83 -4.26 -17.17 -11.17
CA ARG A 83 -3.17 -18.16 -11.11
C ARG A 83 -1.81 -17.59 -11.51
N ARG A 84 -1.79 -16.57 -12.37
CA ARG A 84 -0.54 -15.95 -12.87
C ARG A 84 0.31 -15.39 -11.72
N TRP A 85 -0.34 -14.94 -10.64
CA TRP A 85 0.30 -14.34 -9.47
C TRP A 85 0.89 -15.38 -8.50
N TYR A 86 0.68 -16.67 -8.74
CA TYR A 86 1.17 -17.77 -7.90
C TYR A 86 2.15 -18.69 -8.64
N THR A 87 2.59 -18.32 -9.85
CA THR A 87 3.45 -19.16 -10.71
C THR A 87 4.83 -19.46 -10.12
N GLN A 88 5.37 -18.56 -9.30
CA GLN A 88 6.63 -18.78 -8.56
C GLN A 88 6.41 -19.17 -7.09
N GLY A 89 5.17 -19.10 -6.60
CA GLY A 89 4.76 -19.38 -5.21
C GLY A 89 5.46 -18.47 -4.19
N TYR A 90 4.71 -17.75 -3.36
CA TYR A 90 5.34 -17.00 -2.26
C TYR A 90 5.86 -18.00 -1.21
N GLY A 91 7.17 -18.26 -1.18
CA GLY A 91 7.75 -19.25 -0.27
C GLY A 91 7.14 -20.66 -0.40
N GLY A 92 6.69 -21.04 -1.60
CA GLY A 92 6.06 -22.33 -1.87
C GLY A 92 4.54 -22.40 -1.66
N ILE A 93 3.89 -21.30 -1.27
CA ILE A 93 2.42 -21.24 -1.14
C ILE A 93 1.79 -21.27 -2.54
N THR A 94 0.96 -22.29 -2.80
CA THR A 94 0.28 -22.50 -4.09
C THR A 94 -1.08 -21.80 -4.15
N HIS A 95 -1.58 -21.55 -5.37
CA HIS A 95 -2.92 -20.98 -5.59
C HIS A 95 -4.01 -21.84 -4.96
N GLU A 96 -3.91 -23.15 -5.13
CA GLU A 96 -4.81 -24.15 -4.58
C GLU A 96 -4.81 -24.15 -3.05
N GLN A 97 -3.62 -24.02 -2.44
CA GLN A 97 -3.49 -23.95 -0.98
C GLN A 97 -4.15 -22.68 -0.42
N VAL A 98 -3.99 -21.52 -1.07
CA VAL A 98 -4.69 -20.30 -0.64
C VAL A 98 -6.21 -20.47 -0.68
N ILE A 99 -6.75 -21.06 -1.75
CA ILE A 99 -8.19 -21.33 -1.86
C ILE A 99 -8.65 -22.30 -0.76
N ALA A 100 -7.89 -23.37 -0.51
CA ALA A 100 -8.21 -24.35 0.52
C ALA A 100 -8.22 -23.72 1.92
N SER A 101 -7.21 -22.90 2.25
CA SER A 101 -7.13 -22.17 3.52
C SER A 101 -8.31 -21.23 3.71
N LEU A 102 -8.69 -20.47 2.68
CA LEU A 102 -9.84 -19.55 2.76
C LEU A 102 -11.17 -20.29 2.99
N LYS A 103 -11.37 -21.42 2.33
CA LYS A 103 -12.57 -22.26 2.53
C LYS A 103 -12.62 -22.87 3.92
N ALA A 104 -11.51 -23.47 4.37
CA ALA A 104 -11.41 -24.05 5.71
C ALA A 104 -11.66 -22.99 6.80
N PHE A 105 -11.19 -21.76 6.59
CA PHE A 105 -11.43 -20.67 7.53
C PHE A 105 -12.88 -20.16 7.49
N ASP A 106 -13.53 -20.09 6.32
CA ASP A 106 -14.97 -19.77 6.25
C ASP A 106 -15.83 -20.83 6.95
N ASP A 107 -15.52 -22.12 6.75
CA ASP A 107 -16.18 -23.23 7.45
C ASP A 107 -16.00 -23.13 8.97
N LEU A 108 -14.79 -22.75 9.42
CA LEU A 108 -14.49 -22.55 10.83
C LEU A 108 -15.30 -21.38 11.42
N LEU A 109 -15.43 -20.25 10.71
CA LEU A 109 -16.27 -19.12 11.12
C LEU A 109 -17.77 -19.47 11.11
N ALA A 110 -18.20 -20.37 10.23
CA ALA A 110 -19.59 -20.83 10.14
C ALA A 110 -19.96 -21.92 11.17
N SER A 111 -18.98 -22.52 11.84
CA SER A 111 -19.17 -23.67 12.73
C SER A 111 -19.95 -23.37 14.01
N GLY A 112 -20.09 -22.09 14.39
CA GLY A 112 -20.70 -21.68 15.66
C GLY A 112 -19.77 -21.82 16.88
N GLN A 113 -18.49 -22.15 16.66
CA GLN A 113 -17.48 -22.20 17.71
C GLN A 113 -17.19 -20.82 18.32
N SER A 114 -16.80 -20.83 19.58
CA SER A 114 -16.36 -19.62 20.30
C SER A 114 -15.03 -19.08 19.76
N PRO A 115 -14.70 -17.80 19.97
CA PRO A 115 -13.41 -17.22 19.58
C PRO A 115 -12.19 -18.01 20.07
N VAL A 116 -12.26 -18.60 21.27
CA VAL A 116 -11.18 -19.43 21.85
C VAL A 116 -11.00 -20.74 21.08
N GLU A 117 -12.11 -21.39 20.72
CA GLU A 117 -12.09 -22.64 19.95
C GLU A 117 -11.60 -22.40 18.51
N ILE A 118 -12.04 -21.30 17.88
CA ILE A 118 -11.57 -20.89 16.56
C ILE A 118 -10.07 -20.60 16.60
N ASN A 119 -9.58 -19.84 17.59
CA ASN A 119 -8.14 -19.58 17.77
C ASN A 119 -7.35 -20.88 17.95
N ALA A 120 -7.86 -21.84 18.74
CA ALA A 120 -7.21 -23.14 18.90
C ALA A 120 -7.15 -23.93 17.59
N ALA A 121 -8.21 -23.91 16.78
CA ALA A 121 -8.23 -24.52 15.46
C ALA A 121 -7.25 -23.83 14.48
N VAL A 122 -7.20 -22.50 14.47
CA VAL A 122 -6.23 -21.74 13.66
C VAL A 122 -4.80 -22.15 14.00
N ARG A 123 -4.45 -22.20 15.29
CA ARG A 123 -3.09 -22.57 15.76
C ARG A 123 -2.70 -24.01 15.43
N ARG A 124 -3.68 -24.90 15.27
CA ARG A 124 -3.47 -26.33 14.98
C ARG A 124 -3.42 -26.62 13.47
N ASP A 125 -4.34 -26.04 12.72
CA ASP A 125 -4.64 -26.46 11.35
C ASP A 125 -4.10 -25.50 10.28
N PHE A 126 -3.59 -24.32 10.67
CA PHE A 126 -3.09 -23.31 9.74
C PHE A 126 -1.61 -22.97 9.98
N ASP A 127 -0.90 -22.76 8.88
CA ASP A 127 0.41 -22.14 8.90
C ASP A 127 0.28 -20.62 9.13
N VAL A 128 0.89 -20.13 10.21
CA VAL A 128 0.91 -18.69 10.54
C VAL A 128 2.22 -18.07 10.05
N TYR A 129 2.12 -16.92 9.39
CA TYR A 129 3.26 -16.17 8.88
C TYR A 129 3.32 -14.78 9.52
N THR A 130 4.53 -14.28 9.76
CA THR A 130 4.78 -12.93 10.26
C THR A 130 5.57 -12.11 9.25
N SER A 131 5.35 -10.79 9.22
CA SER A 131 6.15 -9.87 8.42
C SER A 131 7.50 -9.64 9.08
N LEU A 132 8.58 -9.68 8.29
CA LEU A 132 9.92 -9.32 8.75
C LEU A 132 10.02 -7.83 9.07
N GLY A 133 9.19 -6.97 8.48
CA GLY A 133 9.27 -5.52 8.67
C GLY A 133 10.52 -4.89 8.06
N TRP A 134 10.65 -3.56 8.18
CA TRP A 134 11.71 -2.78 7.53
C TRP A 134 13.13 -3.10 8.06
N ASN A 135 13.22 -3.65 9.26
CA ASN A 135 14.47 -3.97 9.97
C ASN A 135 14.63 -5.46 10.32
N GLY A 136 13.74 -6.34 9.82
CA GLY A 136 13.77 -7.76 10.20
C GLY A 136 13.21 -8.07 11.60
N GLN A 137 12.68 -7.08 12.32
CA GLN A 137 12.16 -7.20 13.68
C GLN A 137 10.64 -6.95 13.76
N GLY A 138 9.93 -7.00 12.63
CA GLY A 138 8.47 -6.85 12.58
C GLY A 138 7.96 -5.40 12.57
N GLY A 139 8.84 -4.41 12.48
CA GLY A 139 8.45 -3.01 12.29
C GLY A 139 7.76 -2.81 10.94
N VAL A 140 6.46 -2.53 10.94
CA VAL A 140 5.66 -2.32 9.72
C VAL A 140 4.98 -0.96 9.74
N LEU A 141 4.76 -0.39 8.56
CA LEU A 141 3.98 0.84 8.38
C LEU A 141 2.55 0.48 7.99
N PHE A 142 1.58 0.92 8.78
CA PHE A 142 0.17 0.88 8.41
C PHE A 142 -0.25 2.23 7.83
N THR A 143 -0.87 2.21 6.65
CA THR A 143 -1.50 3.38 6.03
C THR A 143 -2.96 3.05 5.71
N GLY A 144 -3.76 4.07 5.39
CA GLY A 144 -5.15 3.91 5.00
C GLY A 144 -5.37 4.45 3.59
N TYR A 145 -6.26 3.79 2.85
CA TYR A 145 -6.84 4.32 1.62
C TYR A 145 -8.37 4.28 1.73
N TYR A 146 -9.05 5.05 0.90
CA TYR A 146 -10.51 5.06 0.83
C TYR A 146 -10.97 5.31 -0.60
N THR A 147 -12.20 4.91 -0.92
CA THR A 147 -12.84 5.30 -2.18
C THR A 147 -13.58 6.61 -1.97
N PRO A 148 -13.14 7.73 -2.55
CA PRO A 148 -13.85 9.00 -2.41
C PRO A 148 -15.21 8.96 -3.09
N ILE A 149 -16.16 9.71 -2.53
CA ILE A 149 -17.47 9.94 -3.13
C ILE A 149 -17.53 11.39 -3.60
N PHE A 150 -17.62 11.61 -4.91
CA PHE A 150 -17.75 12.93 -5.53
C PHE A 150 -19.10 13.09 -6.21
N ARG A 151 -19.50 14.32 -6.51
CA ARG A 151 -20.62 14.58 -7.42
C ARG A 151 -20.12 14.49 -8.85
N GLY A 152 -20.92 13.91 -9.73
CA GLY A 152 -20.54 13.80 -11.14
C GLY A 152 -21.73 13.72 -12.07
N SER A 153 -21.43 13.81 -13.36
CA SER A 153 -22.41 13.70 -14.44
C SER A 153 -21.86 12.84 -15.58
N ARG A 154 -22.74 12.12 -16.26
CA ARG A 154 -22.39 11.39 -17.49
C ARG A 154 -22.24 12.33 -18.69
N THR A 155 -22.84 13.52 -18.62
CA THR A 155 -22.81 14.55 -19.66
C THR A 155 -22.22 15.84 -19.13
N ARG A 156 -21.45 16.54 -19.96
CA ARG A 156 -20.92 17.87 -19.60
C ARG A 156 -22.07 18.84 -19.35
N THR A 157 -21.96 19.63 -18.28
CA THR A 157 -22.89 20.73 -17.98
C THR A 157 -22.09 21.98 -17.60
N GLU A 158 -22.78 23.07 -17.24
CA GLU A 158 -22.12 24.27 -16.68
C GLU A 158 -21.44 23.97 -15.33
N GLU A 159 -22.01 23.07 -14.53
CA GLU A 159 -21.44 22.66 -13.24
C GLU A 159 -20.35 21.59 -13.42
N PHE A 160 -20.57 20.58 -14.27
CA PHE A 160 -19.67 19.45 -14.46
C PHE A 160 -18.85 19.63 -15.74
N THR A 161 -17.66 20.23 -15.59
CA THR A 161 -16.83 20.68 -16.72
C THR A 161 -15.46 20.01 -16.82
N TYR A 162 -15.09 19.17 -15.85
CA TYR A 162 -13.80 18.46 -15.83
C TYR A 162 -13.96 16.96 -16.05
N ALA A 163 -13.40 16.43 -17.13
CA ALA A 163 -13.62 15.04 -17.53
C ALA A 163 -12.68 14.03 -16.85
N LEU A 164 -13.23 12.87 -16.52
CA LEU A 164 -12.50 11.61 -16.44
C LEU A 164 -12.58 10.93 -17.81
N TYR A 165 -11.47 10.38 -18.29
CA TYR A 165 -11.40 9.78 -19.62
C TYR A 165 -11.35 8.24 -19.55
N LYS A 166 -11.89 7.60 -20.59
CA LYS A 166 -11.65 6.19 -20.88
C LYS A 166 -10.22 6.01 -21.38
N MET A 167 -9.72 4.77 -21.37
CA MET A 167 -8.44 4.47 -22.01
C MET A 167 -8.51 4.79 -23.52
N PRO A 168 -7.65 5.67 -24.04
CA PRO A 168 -7.67 6.03 -25.46
C PRO A 168 -7.28 4.83 -26.34
N ALA A 169 -7.87 4.74 -27.53
CA ALA A 169 -7.65 3.60 -28.43
C ALA A 169 -6.20 3.53 -28.97
N ASP A 170 -5.46 4.65 -28.94
CA ASP A 170 -4.08 4.74 -29.38
C ASP A 170 -3.05 4.47 -28.26
N LEU A 171 -3.49 4.30 -27.02
CA LEU A 171 -2.64 3.89 -25.92
C LEU A 171 -2.36 2.38 -26.01
N VAL A 172 -1.09 2.00 -25.95
CA VAL A 172 -0.66 0.60 -26.00
C VAL A 172 -0.09 0.16 -24.66
N LYS A 173 -0.59 -0.98 -24.18
CA LYS A 173 -0.22 -1.60 -22.91
C LYS A 173 0.13 -3.07 -23.16
N ALA A 174 1.19 -3.54 -22.51
CA ALA A 174 1.56 -4.95 -22.50
C ALA A 174 0.65 -5.76 -21.57
N ASP A 175 0.74 -7.10 -21.65
CA ASP A 175 -0.10 -8.02 -20.88
C ASP A 175 0.10 -7.90 -19.35
N ASP A 176 1.26 -7.43 -18.92
CA ASP A 176 1.62 -7.19 -17.51
C ASP A 176 1.12 -5.82 -17.00
N GLY A 177 0.51 -5.01 -17.87
CA GLY A 177 0.04 -3.66 -17.55
C GLY A 177 1.05 -2.54 -17.85
N THR A 178 2.27 -2.86 -18.29
CA THR A 178 3.29 -1.88 -18.64
C THR A 178 2.85 -1.05 -19.84
N ILE A 179 2.99 0.28 -19.76
CA ILE A 179 2.68 1.18 -20.87
C ILE A 179 3.82 1.12 -21.89
N VAL A 180 3.48 0.70 -23.11
CA VAL A 180 4.45 0.56 -24.21
C VAL A 180 4.62 1.88 -24.94
N GLY A 181 3.54 2.64 -25.09
CA GLY A 181 3.56 3.95 -25.75
C GLY A 181 2.27 4.24 -26.49
N ARG A 182 2.38 5.10 -27.50
CA ARG A 182 1.28 5.55 -28.36
C ARG A 182 1.43 4.98 -29.76
N LYS A 183 0.36 4.39 -30.31
CA LYS A 183 0.33 3.91 -31.69
C LYS A 183 -0.02 5.02 -32.67
N GLY A 184 0.63 5.03 -33.81
CA GLY A 184 0.28 5.88 -34.95
C GLY A 184 -0.83 5.27 -35.81
N PRO A 185 -1.27 5.99 -36.87
CA PRO A 185 -2.29 5.50 -37.80
C PRO A 185 -1.91 4.20 -38.52
N ASP A 186 -0.61 3.92 -38.69
CA ASP A 186 -0.10 2.69 -39.30
C ASP A 186 -0.01 1.51 -38.31
N GLY A 187 -0.46 1.72 -37.06
CA GLY A 187 -0.44 0.72 -35.99
C GLY A 187 0.91 0.56 -35.29
N ARG A 188 1.97 1.25 -35.73
CA ARG A 188 3.29 1.19 -35.09
C ARG A 188 3.34 2.10 -33.87
N ILE A 189 4.19 1.75 -32.91
CA ILE A 189 4.49 2.63 -31.78
C ILE A 189 5.32 3.80 -32.30
N ILE A 190 4.84 5.02 -32.11
CA ILE A 190 5.46 6.24 -32.65
C ILE A 190 6.11 7.10 -31.57
N SER A 191 5.67 6.97 -30.31
CA SER A 191 6.17 7.76 -29.19
C SER A 191 5.77 7.15 -27.85
N GLN A 192 6.32 7.69 -26.76
CA GLN A 192 5.69 7.58 -25.45
C GLN A 192 4.32 8.26 -25.47
N TYR A 193 3.43 7.88 -24.54
CA TYR A 193 2.16 8.57 -24.38
C TYR A 193 2.39 10.00 -23.81
N PRO A 194 1.61 11.02 -24.22
CA PRO A 194 1.83 12.39 -23.77
C PRO A 194 1.70 12.59 -22.26
N SER A 195 2.43 13.59 -21.75
CA SER A 195 2.40 14.02 -20.35
C SER A 195 1.03 14.60 -19.96
N ARG A 196 0.80 14.81 -18.66
CA ARG A 196 -0.45 15.40 -18.17
C ARG A 196 -0.73 16.77 -18.81
N ASP A 197 0.28 17.64 -18.84
CA ASP A 197 0.17 18.99 -19.40
C ASP A 197 -0.19 18.96 -20.89
N GLU A 198 0.48 18.10 -21.68
CA GLU A 198 0.17 17.94 -23.10
C GLU A 198 -1.24 17.38 -23.33
N ILE A 199 -1.70 16.44 -22.51
CA ILE A 199 -3.06 15.89 -22.59
C ILE A 199 -4.10 16.97 -22.32
N GLU A 200 -3.92 17.74 -21.25
CA GLU A 200 -4.88 18.75 -20.79
C GLU A 200 -4.94 19.96 -21.73
N THR A 201 -3.81 20.33 -22.35
CA THR A 201 -3.73 21.51 -23.24
C THR A 201 -4.06 21.21 -24.71
N SER A 202 -3.83 19.98 -25.19
CA SER A 202 -4.04 19.63 -26.61
C SER A 202 -5.49 19.28 -26.96
N GLY A 203 -6.31 18.88 -25.97
CA GLY A 203 -7.66 18.35 -26.22
C GLY A 203 -7.66 16.99 -26.92
N MET A 204 -6.54 16.26 -26.95
CA MET A 204 -6.41 15.00 -27.68
C MET A 204 -7.36 13.88 -27.22
N LEU A 205 -7.97 14.02 -26.04
CA LEU A 205 -8.88 13.04 -25.46
C LEU A 205 -10.37 13.41 -25.63
N VAL A 206 -10.68 14.53 -26.28
CA VAL A 206 -12.07 14.94 -26.52
C VAL A 206 -12.84 13.83 -27.23
N GLY A 207 -14.03 13.51 -26.73
CA GLY A 207 -14.86 12.40 -27.20
C GLY A 207 -14.61 11.06 -26.52
N THR A 208 -13.64 10.97 -25.60
CA THR A 208 -13.36 9.77 -24.80
C THR A 208 -13.81 9.88 -23.35
N GLU A 209 -14.63 10.87 -23.03
CA GLU A 209 -15.07 11.14 -21.67
C GLU A 209 -15.93 9.99 -21.11
N LEU A 210 -15.65 9.67 -19.85
CA LEU A 210 -16.36 8.67 -19.05
C LEU A 210 -17.41 9.34 -18.15
N ALA A 211 -17.01 10.42 -17.49
CA ALA A 211 -17.82 11.22 -16.58
C ALA A 211 -17.20 12.60 -16.42
N TRP A 212 -17.96 13.53 -15.86
CA TRP A 212 -17.58 14.91 -15.60
C TRP A 212 -17.76 15.23 -14.13
N LEU A 213 -16.76 15.89 -13.53
CA LEU A 213 -16.76 16.39 -12.15
C LEU A 213 -16.78 17.92 -12.14
N SER A 214 -17.12 18.49 -10.99
CA SER A 214 -17.25 19.93 -10.79
C SER A 214 -15.93 20.63 -10.45
N ASP A 215 -14.93 19.88 -9.98
CA ASP A 215 -13.65 20.44 -9.53
C ASP A 215 -12.47 19.64 -10.14
N PRO A 216 -11.48 20.31 -10.77
CA PRO A 216 -10.31 19.63 -11.32
C PRO A 216 -9.46 18.95 -10.24
N PHE A 217 -9.51 19.42 -9.00
CA PHE A 217 -8.85 18.79 -7.88
C PHE A 217 -9.50 17.44 -7.53
N GLU A 218 -10.82 17.32 -7.60
CA GLU A 218 -11.49 16.02 -7.41
C GLU A 218 -11.08 15.02 -8.49
N VAL A 219 -10.95 15.47 -9.74
CA VAL A 219 -10.40 14.67 -10.85
C VAL A 219 -8.97 14.23 -10.55
N TYR A 220 -8.12 15.13 -10.03
CA TYR A 220 -6.78 14.81 -9.57
C TYR A 220 -6.78 13.75 -8.45
N ILE A 221 -7.65 13.89 -7.45
CA ILE A 221 -7.79 12.89 -6.38
C ILE A 221 -8.23 11.54 -6.93
N CYS A 222 -9.13 11.50 -7.91
CA CYS A 222 -9.51 10.25 -8.59
C CYS A 222 -8.29 9.58 -9.23
N HIS A 223 -7.40 10.35 -9.87
CA HIS A 223 -6.17 9.82 -10.44
C HIS A 223 -5.20 9.29 -9.39
N VAL A 224 -5.04 9.98 -8.26
CA VAL A 224 -4.14 9.57 -7.17
C VAL A 224 -4.65 8.31 -6.46
N GLN A 225 -5.95 8.23 -6.18
CA GLN A 225 -6.57 7.07 -5.50
C GLN A 225 -6.78 5.88 -6.44
N GLY A 226 -6.85 6.11 -7.76
CA GLY A 226 -7.06 5.07 -8.77
C GLY A 226 -8.50 4.52 -8.82
N SER A 227 -9.39 4.98 -7.95
CA SER A 227 -10.82 4.68 -8.00
C SER A 227 -11.63 5.76 -7.30
N ALA A 228 -12.89 5.92 -7.69
CA ALA A 228 -13.84 6.81 -7.03
C ALA A 228 -15.28 6.31 -7.24
N SER A 229 -16.20 6.79 -6.42
CA SER A 229 -17.65 6.64 -6.66
C SER A 229 -18.26 8.00 -6.93
N LEU A 230 -19.03 8.12 -8.00
CA LEU A 230 -19.67 9.36 -8.42
C LEU A 230 -21.14 9.28 -8.09
N ARG A 231 -21.65 10.22 -7.30
CA ARG A 231 -23.08 10.42 -7.09
C ARG A 231 -23.62 11.29 -8.22
N LEU A 232 -24.48 10.69 -9.03
CA LEU A 232 -25.10 11.35 -10.18
C LEU A 232 -26.30 12.20 -9.77
N GLY A 233 -26.79 13.05 -10.67
CA GLY A 233 -27.88 13.99 -10.40
C GLY A 233 -29.22 13.34 -10.04
N ASP A 234 -29.42 12.08 -10.43
CA ASP A 234 -30.58 11.24 -10.07
C ASP A 234 -30.39 10.46 -8.76
N GLY A 235 -29.24 10.62 -8.09
CA GLY A 235 -28.87 9.88 -6.89
C GLY A 235 -28.21 8.52 -7.15
N GLU A 236 -28.07 8.09 -8.40
CA GLU A 236 -27.36 6.86 -8.76
C GLU A 236 -25.87 6.95 -8.38
N MET A 237 -25.30 5.84 -7.94
CA MET A 237 -23.86 5.73 -7.67
C MET A 237 -23.16 5.06 -8.86
N MET A 238 -22.25 5.77 -9.51
CA MET A 238 -21.40 5.26 -10.58
C MET A 238 -19.98 5.04 -10.08
N SER A 239 -19.50 3.80 -10.06
CA SER A 239 -18.10 3.50 -9.72
C SER A 239 -17.18 3.71 -10.93
N VAL A 240 -16.05 4.37 -10.71
CA VAL A 240 -14.95 4.51 -11.67
C VAL A 240 -13.68 3.88 -11.10
N GLY A 241 -12.93 3.18 -11.95
CA GLY A 241 -11.75 2.44 -11.53
C GLY A 241 -10.62 2.53 -12.55
N TYR A 242 -9.40 2.31 -12.07
CA TYR A 242 -8.18 2.33 -12.86
C TYR A 242 -8.26 1.38 -14.07
N THR A 243 -7.76 1.87 -15.21
CA THR A 243 -7.61 1.07 -16.44
C THR A 243 -6.19 1.15 -17.01
N ALA A 244 -5.60 2.35 -17.04
CA ALA A 244 -4.25 2.62 -17.54
C ALA A 244 -3.71 3.95 -16.98
N ASN A 245 -2.43 4.23 -17.20
CA ASN A 245 -1.80 5.55 -17.04
C ASN A 245 -1.00 5.89 -18.31
N ASN A 246 -0.40 7.09 -18.38
CA ASN A 246 0.39 7.52 -19.55
C ASN A 246 1.87 7.07 -19.50
N GLY A 247 2.26 6.24 -18.53
CA GLY A 247 3.62 5.72 -18.38
C GLY A 247 4.65 6.72 -17.81
N HIS A 248 4.24 7.92 -17.40
CA HIS A 248 5.13 8.88 -16.74
C HIS A 248 5.21 8.63 -15.23
N GLU A 249 6.36 8.95 -14.63
CA GLU A 249 6.53 8.88 -13.18
C GLU A 249 5.62 9.89 -12.46
N TYR A 250 5.03 9.46 -11.35
CA TYR A 250 4.25 10.33 -10.48
C TYR A 250 5.15 11.32 -9.75
N ARG A 251 4.75 12.60 -9.72
CA ARG A 251 5.36 13.64 -8.90
C ARG A 251 4.30 14.25 -8.00
N SER A 252 4.60 14.32 -6.70
CA SER A 252 3.75 15.01 -5.73
C SER A 252 3.65 16.49 -6.09
N VAL A 253 2.45 17.05 -5.94
CA VAL A 253 2.19 18.50 -6.07
C VAL A 253 2.49 19.27 -4.77
N GLY A 254 2.61 18.56 -3.65
CA GLY A 254 2.97 19.10 -2.33
C GLY A 254 4.34 18.65 -1.85
#